data_AF-A0A9Y1Z5L8-F1
#
_entry.id   AF-A0A9Y1Z5L8-F1
#
_cell.length_a   1.000
_cell.length_b   1.000
_cell.length_c   1.000
_cell.angle_alpha   90.00
_cell.angle_beta   90.00
_cell.angle_gamma   90.00
#
_symmetry.space_group_name_H-M   'P 1'
#
loop_
_entity.id
_entity.type
_entity.pdbx_description
1 polymer ?
#
loop_
_entity_poly.entity_id
_entity_poly.type
_entity_poly.pdbx_seq_one_letter_code
_entity_poly.pdbx_strand_id
1 'polypeptide(L)'
;MTATSFEDVRATVGEWGVEFDASAYAGRLSDEEWEQSDLIVTTFTELAYEYEDSPPAAWNVDVLERVCTELYPAKISAGEEFFANVAPVLEAFFAFLDDRGYLENADELADRVAELDDEIREGAADPDSWGPAKSMVMEAAEEHGVNVGDLDVEEVESLLEESGANEIELDPGTSPRVLESESADRFLELYGHLLVYVNDRFDVIEGIDSLAALESHFRDELLPLRDTLYREDTAALVGAFVEENPAGLDDDDLEQVAAWTDYESGEFAVVEHRDEDAVFLDPEEPRAYAVTAVAIPFTDRWSQDDLPTTVSDAALLPFEGEIVTDGWFRPDLIASMVWDVMNTDIEAAYEEAKHRYGIADSLPPSGEPERTDAERLRFYTKNRDNRERYADEIADLRERSEDLERIYHEQVGKARARSLGRQFREYGLDEAHVAIYDEQVVATAPTADDLRETLEAIMPDGKVDHPYVYHYDP
;
A
#
# COMPACT_ATOMS: atom_id res chain seq x y z
N MET A 1 -14.50 9.15 -21.52
CA MET A 1 -15.70 8.77 -20.76
C MET A 1 -15.39 9.21 -19.34
N THR A 2 -16.22 10.07 -18.76
CA THR A 2 -16.09 10.47 -17.35
C THR A 2 -16.21 9.22 -16.49
N ALA A 3 -15.27 8.99 -15.58
CA ALA A 3 -15.38 7.93 -14.58
C ALA A 3 -16.65 8.20 -13.75
N THR A 4 -17.49 7.18 -13.56
CA THR A 4 -18.68 7.26 -12.70
C THR A 4 -18.21 7.22 -11.25
N SER A 5 -18.55 8.25 -10.46
CA SER A 5 -18.17 8.28 -9.05
C SER A 5 -18.95 7.23 -8.24
N PHE A 6 -18.44 6.85 -7.08
CA PHE A 6 -19.13 5.91 -6.19
C PHE A 6 -20.49 6.45 -5.72
N GLU A 7 -20.57 7.76 -5.49
CA GLU A 7 -21.84 8.45 -5.18
C GLU A 7 -22.84 8.32 -6.33
N ASP A 8 -22.40 8.49 -7.58
CA ASP A 8 -23.28 8.29 -8.75
C ASP A 8 -23.74 6.84 -8.86
N VAL A 9 -22.87 5.88 -8.51
CA VAL A 9 -23.21 4.44 -8.47
C VAL A 9 -24.25 4.15 -7.38
N ARG A 10 -24.02 4.60 -6.14
CA ARG A 10 -24.98 4.43 -5.04
C ARG A 10 -26.29 5.16 -5.31
N ALA A 11 -26.25 6.37 -5.87
CA ALA A 11 -27.46 7.11 -6.24
C ALA A 11 -28.26 6.36 -7.32
N THR A 12 -27.58 5.83 -8.34
CA THR A 12 -28.21 5.05 -9.41
C THR A 12 -28.89 3.80 -8.84
N VAL A 13 -28.18 3.02 -8.03
CA VAL A 13 -28.73 1.78 -7.44
C VAL A 13 -29.79 2.08 -6.39
N GLY A 14 -29.65 3.16 -5.62
CA GLY A 14 -30.66 3.61 -4.66
C GLY A 14 -31.97 4.02 -5.33
N GLU A 15 -31.91 4.72 -6.47
CA GLU A 15 -33.10 5.00 -7.29
C GLU A 15 -33.75 3.70 -7.79
N TRP A 16 -32.94 2.75 -8.27
CA TRP A 16 -33.44 1.44 -8.68
C TRP A 16 -34.06 0.65 -7.54
N GLY A 17 -33.48 0.72 -6.33
CA GLY A 17 -33.98 0.06 -5.11
C GLY A 17 -35.37 0.55 -4.72
N VAL A 18 -35.58 1.87 -4.69
CA VAL A 18 -36.90 2.47 -4.41
C VAL A 18 -37.95 2.00 -5.41
N GLU A 19 -37.57 1.87 -6.68
CA GLU A 19 -38.47 1.38 -7.72
C GLU A 19 -38.69 -0.14 -7.68
N PHE A 20 -37.67 -0.89 -7.28
CA PHE A 20 -37.72 -2.33 -7.07
C PHE A 20 -38.67 -2.69 -5.94
N ASP A 21 -38.59 -1.99 -4.80
CA ASP A 21 -39.49 -2.16 -3.63
C ASP A 21 -40.95 -1.96 -3.98
N ALA A 22 -41.24 -1.02 -4.89
CA ALA A 22 -42.60 -0.76 -5.36
C ALA A 22 -43.07 -1.75 -6.45
N SER A 23 -42.21 -2.67 -6.89
CA SER A 23 -42.45 -3.53 -8.05
C SER A 23 -43.13 -4.86 -7.68
N ALA A 24 -43.63 -5.56 -8.71
CA ALA A 24 -44.14 -6.92 -8.56
C ALA A 24 -43.03 -7.98 -8.40
N TYR A 25 -41.74 -7.59 -8.51
CA TYR A 25 -40.60 -8.48 -8.30
C TYR A 25 -40.27 -8.58 -6.83
N ALA A 26 -40.16 -7.44 -6.12
CA ALA A 26 -40.05 -7.41 -4.66
C ALA A 26 -41.24 -8.13 -3.98
N GLY A 27 -42.46 -7.98 -4.50
CA GLY A 27 -43.64 -8.69 -3.99
C GLY A 27 -43.66 -10.22 -4.18
N ARG A 28 -42.64 -10.80 -4.84
CA ARG A 28 -42.44 -12.27 -4.94
C ARG A 28 -41.42 -12.80 -3.95
N LEU A 29 -40.60 -11.92 -3.38
CA LEU A 29 -39.70 -12.26 -2.30
C LEU A 29 -40.53 -12.64 -1.06
N SER A 30 -40.00 -13.55 -0.25
CA SER A 30 -40.43 -13.79 1.10
C SER A 30 -40.19 -12.54 1.97
N ASP A 31 -40.81 -12.49 3.15
CA ASP A 31 -40.62 -11.37 4.07
C ASP A 31 -39.12 -11.21 4.46
N GLU A 32 -38.40 -12.33 4.68
CA GLU A 32 -36.96 -12.35 5.01
C GLU A 32 -36.08 -11.89 3.83
N GLU A 33 -36.34 -12.41 2.62
CA GLU A 33 -35.63 -11.99 1.40
C GLU A 33 -35.87 -10.50 1.10
N TRP A 34 -37.09 -9.99 1.33
CA TRP A 34 -37.42 -8.59 1.13
C TRP A 34 -36.73 -7.68 2.15
N GLU A 35 -36.74 -8.04 3.44
CA GLU A 35 -36.07 -7.28 4.51
C GLU A 35 -34.55 -7.15 4.27
N GLN A 36 -33.92 -8.18 3.70
CA GLN A 36 -32.48 -8.17 3.38
C GLN A 36 -32.16 -7.61 1.99
N SER A 37 -33.17 -7.32 1.15
CA SER A 37 -32.95 -7.03 -0.26
C SER A 37 -32.10 -5.79 -0.52
N ASP A 38 -32.34 -4.71 0.23
CA ASP A 38 -31.55 -3.48 0.15
C ASP A 38 -30.08 -3.71 0.51
N LEU A 39 -29.84 -4.42 1.61
CA LEU A 39 -28.48 -4.73 2.07
C LEU A 39 -27.74 -5.62 1.06
N ILE A 40 -28.40 -6.64 0.50
CA ILE A 40 -27.81 -7.53 -0.49
C ILE A 40 -27.46 -6.74 -1.75
N VAL A 41 -28.41 -6.00 -2.33
CA VAL A 41 -28.17 -5.25 -3.58
C VAL A 41 -27.10 -4.18 -3.41
N THR A 42 -27.11 -3.48 -2.28
CA THR A 42 -26.10 -2.47 -1.95
C THR A 42 -24.73 -3.12 -1.77
N THR A 43 -24.63 -4.20 -0.99
CA THR A 43 -23.36 -4.93 -0.80
C THR A 43 -22.78 -5.44 -2.12
N PHE A 44 -23.61 -6.02 -3.00
CA PHE A 44 -23.16 -6.45 -4.33
C PHE A 44 -22.59 -5.28 -5.13
N THR A 45 -23.28 -4.15 -5.11
CA THR A 45 -22.89 -2.93 -5.82
C THR A 45 -21.57 -2.38 -5.32
N GLU A 46 -21.38 -2.36 -4.00
CA GLU A 46 -20.16 -1.88 -3.36
C GLU A 46 -18.98 -2.78 -3.68
N LEU A 47 -19.14 -4.11 -3.54
CA LEU A 47 -18.09 -5.06 -3.87
C LEU A 47 -17.72 -5.02 -5.36
N ALA A 48 -18.71 -4.94 -6.25
CA ALA A 48 -18.47 -4.82 -7.69
C ALA A 48 -17.74 -3.52 -8.05
N TYR A 49 -18.04 -2.41 -7.37
CA TYR A 49 -17.39 -1.13 -7.61
C TYR A 49 -15.97 -1.10 -7.02
N GLU A 50 -15.82 -1.44 -5.74
CA GLU A 50 -14.56 -1.29 -4.99
C GLU A 50 -13.49 -2.28 -5.42
N TYR A 51 -13.87 -3.52 -5.77
CA TYR A 51 -12.91 -4.60 -6.05
C TYR A 51 -12.80 -4.93 -7.54
N GLU A 52 -13.85 -4.69 -8.33
CA GLU A 52 -13.88 -5.03 -9.76
C GLU A 52 -13.95 -3.80 -10.68
N ASP A 53 -13.91 -2.58 -10.13
CA ASP A 53 -14.05 -1.29 -10.85
C ASP A 53 -15.25 -1.31 -11.81
N SER A 54 -16.35 -1.95 -11.38
CA SER A 54 -17.50 -2.26 -12.22
C SER A 54 -18.72 -1.47 -11.77
N PRO A 55 -18.97 -0.28 -12.36
CA PRO A 55 -20.21 0.46 -12.11
C PRO A 55 -21.42 -0.30 -12.70
N PRO A 56 -22.67 0.03 -12.32
CA PRO A 56 -23.86 -0.72 -12.72
C PRO A 56 -24.03 -0.91 -14.23
N ALA A 57 -23.61 0.08 -15.02
CA ALA A 57 -23.65 0.00 -16.48
C ALA A 57 -22.62 -0.98 -17.10
N ALA A 58 -21.67 -1.47 -16.32
CA ALA A 58 -20.59 -2.38 -16.72
C ALA A 58 -20.74 -3.79 -16.12
N TRP A 59 -21.75 -4.02 -15.27
CA TRP A 59 -22.01 -5.32 -14.68
C TRP A 59 -22.17 -6.40 -15.74
N ASN A 60 -21.46 -7.51 -15.54
CA ASN A 60 -21.42 -8.64 -16.46
C ASN A 60 -21.25 -9.95 -15.66
N VAL A 61 -21.35 -11.08 -16.35
CA VAL A 61 -21.32 -12.41 -15.72
C VAL A 61 -20.02 -12.65 -14.95
N ASP A 62 -18.87 -12.23 -15.47
CA ASP A 62 -17.58 -12.45 -14.79
C ASP A 62 -17.52 -11.69 -13.45
N VAL A 63 -18.00 -10.44 -13.43
CA VAL A 63 -18.10 -9.62 -12.21
C VAL A 63 -19.09 -10.24 -11.23
N LEU A 64 -20.26 -10.67 -11.71
CA LEU A 64 -21.29 -11.30 -10.89
C LEU A 64 -20.75 -12.57 -10.22
N GLU A 65 -20.13 -13.47 -10.98
CA GLU A 65 -19.54 -14.70 -10.46
C GLU A 65 -18.52 -14.39 -9.37
N ARG A 66 -17.55 -13.54 -9.67
CA ARG A 66 -16.48 -13.19 -8.74
C ARG A 66 -16.99 -12.53 -7.46
N VAL A 67 -17.94 -11.61 -7.56
CA VAL A 67 -18.54 -10.98 -6.38
C VAL A 67 -19.30 -12.02 -5.55
N CYS A 68 -20.17 -12.81 -6.17
CA CYS A 68 -21.04 -13.75 -5.47
C CYS A 68 -20.29 -14.95 -4.86
N THR A 69 -19.28 -15.51 -5.54
CA THR A 69 -18.63 -16.76 -5.11
C THR A 69 -17.27 -16.56 -4.44
N GLU A 70 -16.62 -15.40 -4.61
CA GLU A 70 -15.36 -15.09 -3.94
C GLU A 70 -15.53 -13.98 -2.90
N LEU A 71 -16.01 -12.79 -3.31
CA LEU A 71 -16.00 -11.61 -2.44
C LEU A 71 -17.03 -11.68 -1.32
N TYR A 72 -18.27 -12.10 -1.59
CA TYR A 72 -19.30 -12.31 -0.57
C TYR A 72 -18.84 -13.31 0.50
N PRO A 73 -18.42 -14.54 0.13
CA PRO A 73 -17.86 -15.49 1.08
C PRO A 73 -16.68 -14.95 1.87
N ALA A 74 -15.76 -14.21 1.23
CA ALA A 74 -14.55 -13.73 1.87
C ALA A 74 -14.77 -12.52 2.79
N LYS A 75 -15.71 -11.63 2.47
CA LYS A 75 -15.80 -10.30 3.10
C LYS A 75 -17.01 -10.12 4.01
N ILE A 76 -18.10 -10.84 3.79
CA ILE A 76 -19.34 -10.60 4.53
C ILE A 76 -19.47 -11.56 5.70
N SER A 77 -19.47 -10.99 6.91
CA SER A 77 -19.73 -11.71 8.17
C SER A 77 -21.22 -11.71 8.44
N ALA A 78 -21.92 -12.73 7.93
CA ALA A 78 -23.35 -12.89 8.12
C ALA A 78 -23.70 -14.38 8.32
N GLY A 79 -24.88 -14.65 8.88
CA GLY A 79 -25.37 -16.01 9.06
C GLY A 79 -25.73 -16.70 7.74
N GLU A 80 -25.88 -18.03 7.78
CA GLU A 80 -26.27 -18.86 6.63
C GLU A 80 -27.56 -18.38 5.95
N GLU A 81 -28.48 -17.77 6.70
CA GLU A 81 -29.73 -17.21 6.22
C GLU A 81 -29.52 -16.03 5.26
N PHE A 82 -28.54 -15.17 5.52
CA PHE A 82 -28.21 -14.08 4.62
C PHE A 82 -27.73 -14.61 3.26
N PHE A 83 -26.78 -15.55 3.29
CA PHE A 83 -26.25 -16.16 2.07
C PHE A 83 -27.28 -17.00 1.31
N ALA A 84 -28.30 -17.51 2.02
CA ALA A 84 -29.46 -18.14 1.40
C ALA A 84 -30.29 -17.20 0.53
N ASN A 85 -30.30 -15.91 0.89
CA ASN A 85 -31.14 -14.91 0.27
C ASN A 85 -30.42 -14.14 -0.83
N VAL A 86 -29.09 -14.22 -0.92
CA VAL A 86 -28.28 -13.50 -1.94
C VAL A 86 -28.75 -13.83 -3.36
N ALA A 87 -28.80 -15.12 -3.73
CA ALA A 87 -29.21 -15.52 -5.08
C ALA A 87 -30.66 -15.13 -5.43
N PRO A 88 -31.70 -15.48 -4.64
CA PRO A 88 -33.09 -15.15 -5.01
C PRO A 88 -33.36 -13.63 -5.02
N VAL A 89 -32.70 -12.85 -4.15
CA VAL A 89 -32.82 -11.38 -4.17
C VAL A 89 -32.17 -10.80 -5.42
N LEU A 90 -30.93 -11.18 -5.72
CA LEU A 90 -30.23 -10.66 -6.90
C LEU A 90 -30.91 -11.10 -8.20
N GLU A 91 -31.42 -12.34 -8.28
CA GLU A 91 -32.23 -12.82 -9.41
C GLU A 91 -33.45 -11.92 -9.61
N ALA A 92 -34.21 -11.65 -8.54
CA ALA A 92 -35.40 -10.80 -8.61
C ALA A 92 -35.06 -9.35 -9.00
N PHE A 93 -33.95 -8.82 -8.49
CA PHE A 93 -33.48 -7.47 -8.79
C PHE A 93 -33.03 -7.33 -10.25
N PHE A 94 -32.20 -8.26 -10.75
CA PHE A 94 -31.78 -8.24 -12.16
C PHE A 94 -32.96 -8.46 -13.12
N ALA A 95 -33.90 -9.35 -12.79
CA ALA A 95 -35.12 -9.50 -13.58
C ALA A 95 -35.99 -8.23 -13.60
N PHE A 96 -35.95 -7.43 -12.53
CA PHE A 96 -36.57 -6.10 -12.51
C PHE A 96 -35.80 -5.11 -13.40
N LEU A 97 -34.47 -5.09 -13.36
CA LEU A 97 -33.67 -4.21 -14.21
C LEU A 97 -33.85 -4.50 -15.70
N ASP A 98 -34.00 -5.78 -16.07
CA ASP A 98 -34.34 -6.21 -17.44
C ASP A 98 -35.70 -5.65 -17.88
N ASP A 99 -36.76 -5.84 -17.07
CA ASP A 99 -38.11 -5.36 -17.40
C ASP A 99 -38.18 -3.83 -17.54
N ARG A 100 -37.36 -3.09 -16.77
CA ARG A 100 -37.25 -1.64 -16.91
C ARG A 100 -36.32 -1.19 -18.04
N GLY A 101 -35.52 -2.10 -18.59
CA GLY A 101 -34.48 -1.79 -19.58
C GLY A 101 -33.36 -0.92 -19.01
N TYR A 102 -33.07 -1.07 -17.72
CA TYR A 102 -32.01 -0.32 -17.02
C TYR A 102 -30.62 -0.92 -17.26
N LEU A 103 -30.55 -2.22 -17.56
CA LEU A 103 -29.29 -2.93 -17.84
C LEU A 103 -29.52 -3.95 -18.97
N GLU A 104 -28.69 -3.88 -20.02
CA GLU A 104 -28.91 -4.59 -21.28
C GLU A 104 -28.77 -6.12 -21.17
N ASN A 105 -27.96 -6.60 -20.23
CA ASN A 105 -27.65 -8.01 -19.98
C ASN A 105 -28.24 -8.51 -18.65
N ALA A 106 -29.25 -7.82 -18.11
CA ALA A 106 -29.80 -8.14 -16.80
C ALA A 106 -30.53 -9.49 -16.76
N ASP A 107 -31.11 -9.96 -17.87
CA ASP A 107 -31.69 -11.29 -17.97
C ASP A 107 -30.62 -12.39 -17.81
N GLU A 108 -29.46 -12.21 -18.44
CA GLU A 108 -28.31 -13.11 -18.33
C GLU A 108 -27.75 -13.14 -16.89
N LEU A 109 -27.68 -11.99 -16.21
CA LEU A 109 -27.24 -11.91 -14.81
C LEU A 109 -28.24 -12.60 -13.86
N ALA A 110 -29.55 -12.42 -14.10
CA ALA A 110 -30.60 -13.06 -13.32
C ALA A 110 -30.53 -14.59 -13.44
N ASP A 111 -30.43 -15.11 -14.67
CA ASP A 111 -30.29 -16.55 -14.91
C ASP A 111 -29.02 -17.09 -14.26
N ARG A 112 -27.90 -16.34 -14.35
CA ARG A 112 -26.61 -16.82 -13.83
C ARG A 112 -26.56 -16.86 -12.31
N VAL A 113 -27.03 -15.82 -11.60
CA VAL A 113 -26.98 -15.79 -10.13
C VAL A 113 -27.85 -16.90 -9.52
N ALA A 114 -28.97 -17.24 -10.16
CA ALA A 114 -29.80 -18.35 -9.75
C ALA A 114 -29.08 -19.72 -9.83
N GLU A 115 -28.13 -19.88 -10.76
CA GLU A 115 -27.28 -21.09 -10.85
C GLU A 115 -26.17 -21.15 -9.81
N LEU A 116 -25.81 -20.01 -9.19
CA LEU A 116 -24.71 -19.89 -8.23
C LEU A 116 -25.15 -20.10 -6.78
N ASP A 117 -26.46 -20.26 -6.49
CA ASP A 117 -26.99 -20.34 -5.11
C ASP A 117 -26.23 -21.35 -4.23
N ASP A 118 -26.04 -22.59 -4.71
CA ASP A 118 -25.31 -23.61 -3.96
C ASP A 118 -23.84 -23.20 -3.72
N GLU A 119 -23.17 -22.61 -4.72
CA GLU A 119 -21.76 -22.21 -4.64
C GLU A 119 -21.53 -21.04 -3.68
N ILE A 120 -22.42 -20.04 -3.69
CA ILE A 120 -22.41 -18.90 -2.76
C ILE A 120 -22.49 -19.40 -1.32
N ARG A 121 -23.40 -20.34 -1.06
CA ARG A 121 -23.65 -20.90 0.27
C ARG A 121 -22.51 -21.79 0.74
N GLU A 122 -22.00 -22.64 -0.15
CA GLU A 122 -20.85 -23.51 0.14
C GLU A 122 -19.61 -22.68 0.47
N GLY A 123 -19.30 -21.66 -0.35
CA GLY A 123 -18.17 -20.75 -0.08
C GLY A 123 -18.36 -19.99 1.23
N ALA A 124 -19.56 -19.47 1.50
CA ALA A 124 -19.83 -18.74 2.73
C ALA A 124 -19.69 -19.59 4.00
N ALA A 125 -19.92 -20.90 3.91
CA ALA A 125 -19.78 -21.85 5.00
C ALA A 125 -18.37 -22.47 5.11
N ASP A 126 -17.49 -22.24 4.13
CA ASP A 126 -16.15 -22.79 4.08
C ASP A 126 -15.10 -21.82 4.65
N PRO A 127 -14.47 -22.12 5.81
CA PRO A 127 -13.43 -21.27 6.38
C PRO A 127 -12.23 -20.99 5.47
N ASP A 128 -11.92 -21.89 4.53
CA ASP A 128 -10.83 -21.69 3.57
C ASP A 128 -11.16 -20.61 2.53
N SER A 129 -12.43 -20.22 2.40
CA SER A 129 -12.92 -19.17 1.51
C SER A 129 -13.05 -17.81 2.22
N TRP A 130 -12.75 -17.73 3.52
CA TRP A 130 -12.93 -16.52 4.32
C TRP A 130 -11.70 -15.61 4.28
N GLY A 131 -11.95 -14.30 4.18
CA GLY A 131 -10.91 -13.31 4.41
C GLY A 131 -10.58 -13.18 5.91
N PRO A 132 -9.40 -12.62 6.26
CA PRO A 132 -8.93 -12.55 7.65
C PRO A 132 -9.94 -11.92 8.62
N ALA A 133 -10.58 -10.81 8.23
CA ALA A 133 -11.57 -10.10 9.05
C ALA A 133 -12.82 -10.96 9.34
N LYS A 134 -13.33 -11.67 8.33
CA LYS A 134 -14.47 -12.58 8.52
C LYS A 134 -14.09 -13.74 9.44
N SER A 135 -12.92 -14.35 9.24
CA SER A 135 -12.45 -15.45 10.08
C SER A 135 -12.38 -15.06 11.55
N MET A 136 -11.91 -13.84 11.85
CA MET A 136 -11.88 -13.31 13.22
C MET A 136 -13.28 -13.16 13.82
N VAL A 137 -14.22 -12.57 13.07
CA VAL A 137 -15.61 -12.39 13.55
C VAL A 137 -16.29 -13.75 13.77
N MET A 138 -16.09 -14.70 12.86
CA MET A 138 -16.67 -16.04 12.96
C MET A 138 -16.09 -16.83 14.15
N GLU A 139 -14.77 -16.74 14.40
CA GLU A 139 -14.12 -17.37 15.55
C GLU A 139 -14.60 -16.77 16.87
N ALA A 140 -14.68 -15.44 16.96
CA ALA A 140 -15.18 -14.74 18.14
C ALA A 140 -16.64 -15.11 18.44
N ALA A 141 -17.50 -15.17 17.42
CA ALA A 141 -18.89 -15.55 17.56
C ALA A 141 -19.04 -17.02 18.00
N GLU A 142 -18.23 -17.94 17.47
CA GLU A 142 -18.22 -19.35 17.89
C GLU A 142 -17.79 -19.51 19.36
N GLU A 143 -16.73 -18.79 19.78
CA GLU A 143 -16.25 -18.83 21.16
C GLU A 143 -17.31 -18.34 22.17
N HIS A 144 -18.03 -17.28 21.81
CA HIS A 144 -19.04 -16.66 22.67
C HIS A 144 -20.43 -17.31 22.51
N GLY A 145 -20.57 -18.26 21.59
CA GLY A 145 -21.84 -18.93 21.28
C GLY A 145 -22.90 -17.96 20.75
N VAL A 146 -22.47 -16.92 20.04
CA VAL A 146 -23.33 -15.87 19.48
C VAL A 146 -23.59 -16.15 18.00
N ASN A 147 -24.80 -15.84 17.55
CA ASN A 147 -25.17 -15.96 16.14
C ASN A 147 -24.81 -14.66 15.43
N VAL A 148 -23.94 -14.73 14.41
CA VAL A 148 -23.44 -13.56 13.67
C VAL A 148 -24.56 -12.76 13.01
N GLY A 149 -25.68 -13.40 12.64
CA GLY A 149 -26.84 -12.71 12.07
C GLY A 149 -27.63 -11.85 13.06
N ASP A 150 -27.36 -11.95 14.36
CA ASP A 150 -28.05 -11.21 15.42
C ASP A 150 -27.19 -10.07 16.00
N LEU A 151 -25.96 -9.89 15.50
CA LEU A 151 -24.99 -8.92 16.02
C LEU A 151 -25.20 -7.53 15.41
N ASP A 152 -25.32 -6.51 16.26
CA ASP A 152 -25.14 -5.12 15.82
C ASP A 152 -23.66 -4.69 15.89
N VAL A 153 -23.35 -3.53 15.30
CA VAL A 153 -21.96 -3.03 15.20
C VAL A 153 -21.32 -2.89 16.58
N GLU A 154 -22.07 -2.45 17.60
CA GLU A 154 -21.58 -2.29 18.97
C GLU A 154 -21.32 -3.65 19.66
N GLU A 155 -22.14 -4.66 19.38
CA GLU A 155 -21.94 -6.03 19.89
C GLU A 155 -20.77 -6.74 19.22
N VAL A 156 -20.52 -6.53 17.92
CA VAL A 156 -19.32 -7.03 17.24
C VAL A 156 -18.06 -6.40 17.86
N GLU A 157 -18.05 -5.08 18.06
CA GLU A 157 -16.93 -4.37 18.71
C GLU A 157 -16.71 -4.87 20.14
N SER A 158 -17.77 -5.03 20.94
CA SER A 158 -17.69 -5.56 22.30
C SER A 158 -17.18 -7.00 22.38
N LEU A 159 -17.53 -7.87 21.42
CA LEU A 159 -17.07 -9.26 21.39
C LEU A 159 -15.58 -9.38 21.00
N LEU A 160 -15.11 -8.51 20.11
CA LEU A 160 -13.68 -8.38 19.78
C LEU A 160 -12.87 -7.90 21.00
N GLU A 161 -13.44 -7.01 21.83
CA GLU A 161 -12.81 -6.59 23.08
C GLU A 161 -12.81 -7.68 24.17
N GLU A 162 -13.92 -8.41 24.36
CA GLU A 162 -14.08 -9.42 25.43
C GLU A 162 -13.32 -10.74 25.17
N SER A 163 -13.16 -11.14 23.91
CA SER A 163 -12.37 -12.32 23.50
C SER A 163 -10.86 -12.15 23.72
N GLY A 164 -10.41 -10.94 24.04
CA GLY A 164 -8.99 -10.62 24.02
C GLY A 164 -8.42 -10.65 22.60
N ALA A 165 -9.22 -10.37 21.57
CA ALA A 165 -8.71 -10.21 20.20
C ALA A 165 -7.79 -9.00 20.04
N ASN A 166 -7.78 -8.07 21.01
CA ASN A 166 -6.71 -7.08 21.19
C ASN A 166 -5.36 -7.68 21.68
N GLU A 167 -5.33 -8.96 22.06
CA GLU A 167 -4.15 -9.71 22.54
C GLU A 167 -3.93 -11.05 21.82
N ILE A 168 -4.50 -11.26 20.62
CA ILE A 168 -4.07 -12.38 19.78
C ILE A 168 -2.80 -11.93 19.06
N GLU A 169 -1.69 -12.58 19.39
CA GLU A 169 -0.42 -12.52 18.67
C GLU A 169 -0.66 -12.87 17.20
N LEU A 170 -1.03 -11.86 16.39
CA LEU A 170 -0.65 -11.76 15.00
C LEU A 170 0.85 -12.09 14.95
N ASP A 171 1.25 -12.86 13.95
CA ASP A 171 2.68 -13.09 13.66
C ASP A 171 3.44 -11.78 13.91
N PRO A 172 4.50 -11.74 14.74
CA PRO A 172 5.19 -10.49 15.10
C PRO A 172 5.95 -9.85 13.92
N GLY A 173 5.47 -10.04 12.69
CA GLY A 173 5.64 -9.13 11.58
C GLY A 173 4.80 -7.87 11.80
N THR A 174 5.33 -6.94 12.60
CA THR A 174 5.35 -5.49 12.29
C THR A 174 4.02 -4.90 11.78
N SER A 175 2.97 -4.83 12.61
CA SER A 175 1.87 -3.89 12.36
C SER A 175 2.35 -2.47 12.66
N PRO A 176 2.31 -1.54 11.69
CA PRO A 176 2.67 -0.15 11.92
C PRO A 176 1.80 0.45 13.00
N ARG A 177 2.45 1.13 13.94
CA ARG A 177 1.78 1.99 14.92
C ARG A 177 0.88 3.02 14.21
N VAL A 178 -0.28 3.27 14.82
CA VAL A 178 -1.12 4.44 14.53
C VAL A 178 -0.84 5.53 15.56
N LEU A 179 -1.14 6.78 15.23
CA LEU A 179 -1.10 7.85 16.23
C LEU A 179 -1.92 7.49 17.48
N GLU A 180 -1.47 7.99 18.63
CA GLU A 180 -2.30 7.92 19.85
C GLU A 180 -3.61 8.67 19.61
N SER A 181 -4.73 8.19 20.16
CA SER A 181 -6.07 8.71 19.83
C SER A 181 -6.20 10.23 20.02
N GLU A 182 -5.61 10.80 21.07
CA GLU A 182 -5.62 12.26 21.30
C GLU A 182 -4.89 13.03 20.18
N SER A 183 -3.77 12.51 19.70
CA SER A 183 -3.00 13.09 18.59
C SER A 183 -3.72 12.91 17.26
N ALA A 184 -4.37 11.76 17.04
CA ALA A 184 -5.19 11.50 15.86
C ALA A 184 -6.37 12.46 15.76
N ASP A 185 -7.12 12.63 16.85
CA ASP A 185 -8.25 13.56 16.93
C ASP A 185 -7.80 15.00 16.67
N ARG A 186 -6.66 15.40 17.27
CA ARG A 186 -6.06 16.72 17.06
C ARG A 186 -5.67 16.93 15.59
N PHE A 187 -5.06 15.94 14.94
CA PHE A 187 -4.74 16.03 13.50
C PHE A 187 -6.01 16.26 12.67
N LEU A 188 -7.06 15.46 12.89
CA LEU A 188 -8.30 15.53 12.14
C LEU A 188 -9.03 16.86 12.35
N GLU A 189 -9.05 17.39 13.58
CA GLU A 189 -9.63 18.69 13.91
C GLU A 189 -8.91 19.83 13.16
N LEU A 190 -7.56 19.87 13.24
CA LEU A 190 -6.76 20.88 12.54
C LEU A 190 -6.91 20.80 11.03
N TYR A 191 -6.91 19.58 10.47
CA TYR A 191 -7.03 19.38 9.03
C TYR A 191 -8.43 19.76 8.56
N GLY A 192 -9.46 19.40 9.32
CA GLY A 192 -10.84 19.80 9.08
C GLY A 192 -11.01 21.32 9.07
N HIS A 193 -10.39 22.05 10.01
CA HIS A 193 -10.40 23.51 9.99
C HIS A 193 -9.76 24.11 8.73
N LEU A 194 -8.66 23.53 8.25
CA LEU A 194 -8.05 23.94 6.99
C LEU A 194 -8.98 23.67 5.79
N LEU A 195 -9.65 22.52 5.74
CA LEU A 195 -10.60 22.20 4.68
C LEU A 195 -11.82 23.13 4.68
N VAL A 196 -12.35 23.49 5.86
CA VAL A 196 -13.42 24.50 5.97
C VAL A 196 -12.94 25.85 5.43
N TYR A 197 -11.70 26.24 5.71
CA TYR A 197 -11.13 27.47 5.17
C TYR A 197 -10.98 27.43 3.65
N VAL A 198 -10.54 26.31 3.09
CA VAL A 198 -10.53 26.08 1.64
C VAL A 198 -11.94 26.24 1.07
N ASN A 199 -12.96 25.69 1.74
CA ASN A 199 -14.34 25.84 1.27
C ASN A 199 -14.81 27.30 1.30
N ASP A 200 -14.54 28.05 2.38
CA ASP A 200 -14.89 29.49 2.48
C ASP A 200 -14.25 30.32 1.36
N ARG A 201 -13.04 29.95 0.95
CA ARG A 201 -12.29 30.65 -0.11
C ARG A 201 -12.77 30.35 -1.52
N PHE A 202 -13.19 29.13 -1.79
CA PHE A 202 -13.44 28.65 -3.15
C PHE A 202 -14.88 28.23 -3.41
N ASP A 203 -15.73 28.17 -2.39
CA ASP A 203 -17.16 27.79 -2.48
C ASP A 203 -17.32 26.44 -3.21
N VAL A 204 -16.56 25.43 -2.74
CA VAL A 204 -16.42 24.13 -3.42
C VAL A 204 -17.64 23.24 -3.18
N ILE A 205 -18.08 23.16 -1.92
CA ILE A 205 -19.22 22.35 -1.46
C ILE A 205 -20.20 23.26 -0.73
N GLU A 206 -21.43 23.33 -1.23
CA GLU A 206 -22.49 24.11 -0.58
C GLU A 206 -22.83 23.51 0.79
N GLY A 207 -22.93 24.35 1.82
CA GLY A 207 -23.40 23.96 3.16
C GLY A 207 -22.31 23.63 4.19
N ILE A 208 -21.04 23.61 3.80
CA ILE A 208 -19.91 23.45 4.72
C ILE A 208 -19.35 24.82 5.12
N ASP A 209 -19.72 25.32 6.31
CA ASP A 209 -19.27 26.61 6.84
C ASP A 209 -18.57 26.50 8.22
N SER A 210 -18.48 25.29 8.74
CA SER A 210 -17.96 24.99 10.07
C SER A 210 -17.44 23.57 10.17
N LEU A 211 -16.60 23.29 11.17
CA LEU A 211 -16.06 21.94 11.40
C LEU A 211 -17.19 20.92 11.65
N ALA A 212 -18.18 21.27 12.46
CA ALA A 212 -19.33 20.39 12.72
C ALA A 212 -20.15 20.08 11.46
N ALA A 213 -20.25 21.04 10.52
CA ALA A 213 -20.86 20.79 9.22
C ALA A 213 -20.00 19.80 8.42
N LEU A 214 -18.68 20.02 8.36
CA LEU A 214 -17.73 19.12 7.70
C LEU A 214 -17.77 17.69 8.26
N GLU A 215 -17.80 17.52 9.58
CA GLU A 215 -17.87 16.21 10.26
C GLU A 215 -19.17 15.45 9.98
N SER A 216 -20.23 16.15 9.54
CA SER A 216 -21.49 15.52 9.17
C SER A 216 -21.47 14.91 7.76
N HIS A 217 -20.40 15.14 6.99
CA HIS A 217 -20.20 14.61 5.65
C HIS A 217 -19.34 13.34 5.67
N PHE A 218 -19.59 12.45 4.72
CA PHE A 218 -18.72 11.29 4.52
C PHE A 218 -17.37 11.73 3.95
N ARG A 219 -16.30 10.97 4.26
CA ARG A 219 -14.93 11.29 3.85
C ARG A 219 -14.80 11.50 2.32
N ASP A 220 -15.53 10.75 1.51
CA ASP A 220 -15.47 10.86 0.05
C ASP A 220 -16.12 12.15 -0.48
N GLU A 221 -17.18 12.63 0.16
CA GLU A 221 -17.87 13.88 -0.19
C GLU A 221 -16.92 15.08 -0.03
N LEU A 222 -15.92 14.97 0.85
CA LEU A 222 -14.94 16.01 1.14
C LEU A 222 -13.74 16.01 0.16
N LEU A 223 -13.63 15.00 -0.72
CA LEU A 223 -12.52 14.88 -1.67
C LEU A 223 -12.34 16.14 -2.56
N PRO A 224 -13.39 16.82 -3.05
CA PRO A 224 -13.23 18.06 -3.81
C PRO A 224 -12.55 19.20 -3.04
N LEU A 225 -12.71 19.27 -1.72
CA LEU A 225 -12.01 20.24 -0.86
C LEU A 225 -10.53 19.92 -0.79
N ARG A 226 -10.24 18.64 -0.55
CA ARG A 226 -8.87 18.12 -0.51
C ARG A 226 -8.15 18.31 -1.84
N ASP A 227 -8.79 17.97 -2.95
CA ASP A 227 -8.26 18.20 -4.30
C ASP A 227 -8.05 19.69 -4.56
N THR A 228 -8.91 20.57 -4.06
CA THR A 228 -8.74 22.02 -4.18
C THR A 228 -7.55 22.53 -3.37
N LEU A 229 -7.34 22.02 -2.14
CA LEU A 229 -6.19 22.36 -1.31
C LEU A 229 -4.87 22.11 -2.06
N TYR A 230 -4.69 20.91 -2.62
CA TYR A 230 -3.43 20.51 -3.26
C TYR A 230 -3.27 20.96 -4.71
N ARG A 231 -4.37 21.27 -5.41
CA ARG A 231 -4.34 21.78 -6.80
C ARG A 231 -4.00 23.27 -6.87
N GLU A 232 -4.41 24.03 -5.85
CA GLU A 232 -4.06 25.44 -5.71
C GLU A 232 -2.65 25.58 -5.08
N ASP A 233 -2.25 26.81 -4.73
CA ASP A 233 -1.00 27.03 -4.00
C ASP A 233 -1.19 26.67 -2.52
N THR A 234 -0.99 25.40 -2.18
CA THR A 234 -1.12 24.85 -0.82
C THR A 234 -0.37 25.68 0.21
N ALA A 235 0.88 26.06 -0.10
CA ALA A 235 1.71 26.83 0.83
C ALA A 235 1.13 28.24 1.08
N ALA A 236 0.60 28.89 0.04
CA ALA A 236 -0.09 30.16 0.19
C ALA A 236 -1.42 30.03 0.96
N LEU A 237 -2.16 28.95 0.75
CA LEU A 237 -3.43 28.69 1.47
C LEU A 237 -3.20 28.42 2.95
N VAL A 238 -2.26 27.52 3.28
CA VAL A 238 -1.84 27.24 4.67
C VAL A 238 -1.32 28.51 5.33
N GLY A 239 -0.45 29.27 4.65
CA GLY A 239 0.07 30.53 5.18
C GLY A 239 -1.03 31.56 5.48
N ALA A 240 -2.02 31.67 4.60
CA ALA A 240 -3.16 32.58 4.79
C ALA A 240 -4.09 32.11 5.92
N PHE A 241 -4.35 30.80 6.02
CA PHE A 241 -5.10 30.22 7.13
C PHE A 241 -4.45 30.52 8.49
N VAL A 242 -3.13 30.34 8.59
CA VAL A 242 -2.37 30.61 9.81
C VAL A 242 -2.36 32.11 10.15
N GLU A 243 -2.20 33.00 9.17
CA GLU A 243 -2.21 34.46 9.38
C GLU A 243 -3.58 34.97 9.83
N GLU A 244 -4.66 34.46 9.23
CA GLU A 244 -6.03 34.91 9.49
C GLU A 244 -6.64 34.27 10.74
N ASN A 245 -6.21 33.05 11.07
CA ASN A 245 -6.68 32.23 12.18
C ASN A 245 -8.21 32.27 12.36
N PRO A 246 -8.99 31.87 11.33
CA PRO A 246 -10.46 31.95 11.38
C PRO A 246 -11.07 31.01 12.44
N ALA A 247 -10.38 29.92 12.77
CA ALA A 247 -10.80 28.94 13.77
C ALA A 247 -10.45 29.37 15.22
N GLY A 248 -9.62 30.40 15.40
CA GLY A 248 -9.20 30.85 16.73
C GLY A 248 -8.29 29.86 17.46
N LEU A 249 -7.49 29.10 16.71
CA LEU A 249 -6.49 28.15 17.18
C LEU A 249 -5.42 28.85 18.04
N ASP A 250 -4.81 28.11 18.94
CA ASP A 250 -3.69 28.60 19.73
C ASP A 250 -2.36 28.58 18.97
N ASP A 251 -1.30 29.11 19.58
CA ASP A 251 0.00 29.25 18.93
C ASP A 251 0.63 27.89 18.58
N ASP A 252 0.38 26.85 19.39
CA ASP A 252 0.97 25.51 19.20
C ASP A 252 0.26 24.78 18.05
N ASP A 253 -1.06 24.92 17.94
CA ASP A 253 -1.86 24.43 16.81
C ASP A 253 -1.55 25.16 15.50
N LEU A 254 -1.38 26.50 15.56
CA LEU A 254 -0.98 27.28 14.40
C LEU A 254 0.42 26.91 13.90
N GLU A 255 1.38 26.64 14.81
CA GLU A 255 2.70 26.14 14.44
C GLU A 255 2.59 24.78 13.76
N GLN A 256 1.72 23.90 14.25
CA GLN A 256 1.49 22.59 13.65
C GLN A 256 0.91 22.68 12.23
N VAL A 257 -0.09 23.54 12.00
CA VAL A 257 -0.66 23.73 10.66
C VAL A 257 0.34 24.44 9.73
N ALA A 258 1.13 25.38 10.24
CA ALA A 258 2.16 26.06 9.45
C ALA A 258 3.21 25.08 8.91
N ALA A 259 3.55 24.03 9.67
CA ALA A 259 4.50 23.00 9.22
C ALA A 259 4.01 22.24 7.97
N TRP A 260 2.69 22.19 7.71
CA TRP A 260 2.14 21.51 6.53
C TRP A 260 2.52 22.16 5.20
N THR A 261 3.19 23.32 5.19
CA THR A 261 3.82 23.84 3.97
C THR A 261 4.97 22.97 3.48
N ASP A 262 5.57 22.15 4.35
CA ASP A 262 6.65 21.22 4.03
C ASP A 262 6.13 19.83 3.57
N TYR A 263 4.86 19.73 3.20
CA TYR A 263 4.26 18.49 2.71
C TYR A 263 4.95 17.97 1.45
N GLU A 264 4.90 16.64 1.27
CA GLU A 264 5.28 15.97 0.03
C GLU A 264 4.03 15.31 -0.55
N SER A 265 3.82 15.38 -1.87
CA SER A 265 2.65 14.76 -2.50
C SER A 265 3.00 14.14 -3.84
N GLY A 266 2.42 12.99 -4.15
CA GLY A 266 2.66 12.32 -5.40
C GLY A 266 2.28 10.85 -5.39
N GLU A 267 2.95 10.10 -6.25
CA GLU A 267 2.88 8.64 -6.34
C GLU A 267 3.94 8.03 -5.43
N PHE A 268 3.54 7.07 -4.60
CA PHE A 268 4.46 6.35 -3.72
C PHE A 268 4.24 4.86 -3.84
N ALA A 269 5.28 4.08 -3.57
CA ALA A 269 5.17 2.66 -3.30
C ALA A 269 5.27 2.43 -1.78
N VAL A 270 4.28 1.78 -1.19
CA VAL A 270 4.39 1.21 0.16
C VAL A 270 5.20 -0.06 0.04
N VAL A 271 6.38 -0.11 0.68
CA VAL A 271 7.39 -1.19 0.42
C VAL A 271 7.71 -2.05 1.65
N GLU A 272 7.40 -1.58 2.85
CA GLU A 272 7.71 -2.27 4.10
C GLU A 272 6.78 -1.78 5.21
N HIS A 273 6.25 -2.68 6.02
CA HIS A 273 5.68 -2.35 7.32
C HIS A 273 6.72 -2.59 8.42
N ARG A 274 6.76 -1.68 9.39
CA ARG A 274 7.60 -1.74 10.59
C ARG A 274 6.72 -1.66 11.82
N ASP A 275 7.34 -1.83 12.99
CA ASP A 275 6.63 -1.78 14.27
C ASP A 275 6.08 -0.37 14.52
N GLU A 276 6.80 0.65 14.08
CA GLU A 276 6.48 2.06 14.35
C GLU A 276 5.87 2.80 13.15
N ASP A 277 6.09 2.32 11.93
CA ASP A 277 5.74 3.05 10.70
C ASP A 277 5.52 2.13 9.49
N ALA A 278 4.98 2.68 8.39
CA ALA A 278 5.05 2.08 7.07
C ALA A 278 6.00 2.91 6.19
N VAL A 279 6.75 2.23 5.31
CA VAL A 279 7.72 2.91 4.44
C VAL A 279 7.08 3.23 3.10
N PHE A 280 6.91 4.52 2.85
CA PHE A 280 6.50 5.06 1.55
C PHE A 280 7.74 5.45 0.76
N LEU A 281 7.92 4.88 -0.42
CA LEU A 281 9.02 5.14 -1.34
C LEU A 281 8.52 5.97 -2.50
N ASP A 282 9.15 7.12 -2.75
CA ASP A 282 9.11 7.76 -4.06
C ASP A 282 10.11 7.02 -4.97
N PRO A 283 9.65 6.30 -6.01
CA PRO A 283 10.52 5.57 -6.92
C PRO A 283 11.14 6.44 -8.02
N GLU A 284 10.54 7.59 -8.35
CA GLU A 284 11.04 8.53 -9.36
C GLU A 284 12.22 9.34 -8.83
N GLU A 285 12.09 9.83 -7.59
CA GLU A 285 13.16 10.41 -6.79
C GLU A 285 13.45 9.49 -5.60
N PRO A 286 14.34 8.47 -5.74
CA PRO A 286 14.52 7.38 -4.79
C PRO A 286 14.68 7.84 -3.33
N ARG A 287 13.56 7.94 -2.62
CA ARG A 287 13.49 8.55 -1.29
C ARG A 287 12.39 7.87 -0.49
N ALA A 288 12.75 7.43 0.71
CA ALA A 288 11.88 6.66 1.57
C ALA A 288 11.48 7.48 2.79
N TYR A 289 10.21 7.37 3.18
CA TYR A 289 9.57 8.10 4.27
C TYR A 289 8.98 7.09 5.25
N ALA A 290 9.27 7.24 6.54
CA ALA A 290 8.62 6.53 7.62
C ALA A 290 7.30 7.25 7.92
N VAL A 291 6.18 6.62 7.58
CA VAL A 291 4.85 7.21 7.63
C VAL A 291 4.01 6.50 8.68
N THR A 292 3.46 7.27 9.62
CA THR A 292 2.56 6.82 10.68
C THR A 292 1.11 6.99 10.22
N ALA A 293 0.29 5.97 10.46
CA ALA A 293 -1.13 6.05 10.16
C ALA A 293 -1.87 6.94 11.19
N VAL A 294 -2.80 7.78 10.73
CA VAL A 294 -3.53 8.70 11.62
C VAL A 294 -4.52 7.96 12.51
N ALA A 295 -5.34 7.07 11.93
CA ALA A 295 -6.43 6.42 12.65
C ALA A 295 -6.57 4.94 12.31
N ILE A 296 -6.50 4.59 11.02
CA ILE A 296 -6.64 3.21 10.54
C ILE A 296 -5.25 2.68 10.19
N PRO A 297 -4.78 1.56 10.78
CA PRO A 297 -3.49 0.96 10.45
C PRO A 297 -3.35 0.68 8.96
N PHE A 298 -2.15 0.86 8.40
CA PHE A 298 -1.93 0.54 6.98
C PHE A 298 -2.08 -0.97 6.70
N THR A 299 -1.84 -1.83 7.69
CA THR A 299 -2.00 -3.28 7.57
C THR A 299 -3.43 -3.74 7.32
N ASP A 300 -4.41 -2.94 7.73
CA ASP A 300 -5.82 -3.24 7.46
C ASP A 300 -6.15 -3.04 5.97
N ARG A 301 -5.31 -2.28 5.27
CA ARG A 301 -5.46 -1.95 3.86
C ARG A 301 -4.58 -2.82 2.96
N TRP A 302 -3.34 -3.06 3.37
CA TRP A 302 -2.38 -3.93 2.67
C TRP A 302 -1.61 -4.75 3.69
N SER A 303 -1.63 -6.07 3.56
CA SER A 303 -0.77 -6.93 4.38
C SER A 303 0.69 -6.81 3.92
N GLN A 304 1.63 -7.25 4.76
CA GLN A 304 3.05 -7.27 4.41
C GLN A 304 3.35 -8.13 3.15
N ASP A 305 2.54 -9.15 2.88
CA ASP A 305 2.65 -10.01 1.71
C ASP A 305 2.10 -9.36 0.42
N ASP A 306 1.27 -8.31 0.55
CA ASP A 306 0.75 -7.52 -0.57
C ASP A 306 1.73 -6.44 -1.05
N LEU A 307 2.86 -6.26 -0.35
CA LEU A 307 3.86 -5.25 -0.69
C LEU A 307 4.87 -5.77 -1.74
N PRO A 308 5.36 -4.90 -2.66
CA PRO A 308 5.09 -3.46 -2.70
C PRO A 308 3.74 -3.11 -3.35
N THR A 309 3.03 -2.14 -2.78
CA THR A 309 1.78 -1.59 -3.33
C THR A 309 1.94 -0.13 -3.71
N THR A 310 1.50 0.26 -4.91
CA THR A 310 1.51 1.66 -5.37
C THR A 310 0.27 2.42 -4.95
N VAL A 311 0.48 3.63 -4.45
CA VAL A 311 -0.57 4.58 -4.04
C VAL A 311 -0.35 5.90 -4.78
N SER A 312 -1.44 6.42 -5.33
CA SER A 312 -1.42 7.66 -6.11
C SER A 312 -2.18 8.76 -5.37
N ASP A 313 -1.82 10.00 -5.67
CA ASP A 313 -2.34 11.20 -5.03
C ASP A 313 -2.19 11.18 -3.50
N ALA A 314 -1.15 10.55 -2.95
CA ALA A 314 -0.93 10.57 -1.50
C ALA A 314 -0.27 11.89 -1.09
N ALA A 315 -0.66 12.41 0.08
CA ALA A 315 -0.03 13.57 0.70
C ALA A 315 0.57 13.18 2.04
N LEU A 316 1.87 13.43 2.19
CA LEU A 316 2.65 13.20 3.40
C LEU A 316 2.83 14.55 4.12
N LEU A 317 2.41 14.62 5.38
CA LEU A 317 2.34 15.85 6.18
C LEU A 317 3.19 15.68 7.45
N PRO A 318 3.96 16.70 7.87
CA PRO A 318 4.60 16.69 9.19
C PRO A 318 3.55 16.89 10.29
N PHE A 319 3.53 16.02 11.30
CA PHE A 319 2.64 16.15 12.45
C PHE A 319 3.29 15.61 13.73
N GLU A 320 3.41 16.44 14.77
CA GLU A 320 3.95 16.09 16.09
C GLU A 320 5.32 15.38 16.08
N GLY A 321 6.14 15.67 15.06
CA GLY A 321 7.46 15.06 14.88
C GLY A 321 7.46 13.72 14.12
N GLU A 322 6.31 13.31 13.60
CA GLU A 322 6.11 12.18 12.70
C GLU A 322 5.70 12.67 11.30
N ILE A 323 5.71 11.76 10.33
CA ILE A 323 5.13 11.99 9.00
C ILE A 323 3.84 11.19 8.92
N VAL A 324 2.73 11.84 8.58
CA VAL A 324 1.40 11.22 8.49
C VAL A 324 0.82 11.39 7.10
N THR A 325 -0.25 10.65 6.80
CA THR A 325 -1.06 10.90 5.59
C THR A 325 -2.30 11.70 5.95
N ASP A 326 -2.85 12.44 4.99
CA ASP A 326 -4.18 13.04 5.14
C ASP A 326 -5.34 12.02 5.10
N GLY A 327 -5.04 10.73 4.87
CA GLY A 327 -6.02 9.65 4.81
C GLY A 327 -6.72 9.48 3.46
N TRP A 328 -6.35 10.28 2.45
CA TRP A 328 -6.81 10.12 1.07
C TRP A 328 -5.65 9.71 0.17
N PHE A 329 -5.79 8.56 -0.47
CA PHE A 329 -4.89 8.11 -1.53
C PHE A 329 -5.63 7.02 -2.31
N ARG A 330 -5.37 6.96 -3.62
CA ARG A 330 -6.01 5.98 -4.49
C ARG A 330 -5.08 4.78 -4.64
N PRO A 331 -5.56 3.54 -4.40
CA PRO A 331 -4.80 2.37 -4.82
C PRO A 331 -4.65 2.43 -6.34
N ASP A 332 -3.41 2.44 -6.84
CA ASP A 332 -3.17 2.45 -8.27
C ASP A 332 -3.00 1.03 -8.78
N LEU A 333 -4.13 0.33 -8.92
CA LEU A 333 -4.18 -1.07 -9.36
C LEU A 333 -3.60 -1.24 -10.78
N ILE A 334 -3.74 -0.23 -11.64
CA ILE A 334 -3.15 -0.24 -12.99
C ILE A 334 -1.64 -0.06 -12.92
N ALA A 335 -1.14 0.88 -12.11
CA ALA A 335 0.30 1.02 -11.89
C ALA A 335 0.87 -0.28 -11.32
N SER A 336 0.25 -0.90 -10.30
CA SER A 336 0.70 -2.18 -9.75
C SER A 336 0.78 -3.30 -10.81
N MET A 337 -0.20 -3.44 -11.70
CA MET A 337 -0.16 -4.41 -12.82
C MET A 337 0.84 -4.05 -13.92
N VAL A 338 1.05 -2.76 -14.19
CA VAL A 338 1.97 -2.24 -15.22
C VAL A 338 3.41 -2.22 -14.70
N TRP A 339 3.60 -2.16 -13.38
CA TRP A 339 4.89 -2.07 -12.71
C TRP A 339 5.75 -3.33 -12.92
N ASP A 340 5.11 -4.51 -12.78
CA ASP A 340 5.69 -5.81 -13.15
C ASP A 340 6.15 -5.87 -14.61
N VAL A 341 5.52 -5.07 -15.49
CA VAL A 341 5.80 -5.01 -16.93
C VAL A 341 6.82 -3.92 -17.30
N MET A 342 6.91 -2.84 -16.51
CA MET A 342 7.78 -1.69 -16.77
C MET A 342 9.19 -1.81 -16.18
N ASN A 343 9.44 -2.85 -15.37
CA ASN A 343 10.77 -3.16 -14.84
C ASN A 343 11.39 -1.99 -14.04
N THR A 344 10.54 -1.17 -13.42
CA THR A 344 10.99 -0.25 -12.37
C THR A 344 11.29 -1.10 -11.15
N ASP A 345 12.57 -1.25 -10.84
CA ASP A 345 13.02 -2.10 -9.76
C ASP A 345 12.80 -1.36 -8.43
N ILE A 346 11.60 -1.49 -7.83
CA ILE A 346 11.24 -0.89 -6.52
C ILE A 346 12.25 -1.31 -5.48
N GLU A 347 12.68 -2.57 -5.50
CA GLU A 347 13.69 -3.07 -4.57
C GLU A 347 15.00 -2.29 -4.74
N ALA A 348 15.44 -2.05 -5.98
CA ALA A 348 16.63 -1.24 -6.23
C ALA A 348 16.45 0.25 -5.87
N ALA A 349 15.28 0.84 -6.14
CA ALA A 349 14.96 2.22 -5.75
C ALA A 349 14.91 2.36 -4.22
N TYR A 350 14.36 1.36 -3.53
CA TYR A 350 14.30 1.33 -2.09
C TYR A 350 15.69 1.18 -1.46
N GLU A 351 16.51 0.26 -1.98
CA GLU A 351 17.90 0.10 -1.55
C GLU A 351 18.72 1.38 -1.84
N GLU A 352 18.46 2.06 -2.96
CA GLU A 352 19.04 3.38 -3.24
C GLU A 352 18.62 4.41 -2.20
N ALA A 353 17.32 4.54 -1.92
CA ALA A 353 16.79 5.50 -0.96
C ALA A 353 17.42 5.31 0.43
N LYS A 354 17.38 4.07 0.96
CA LYS A 354 18.00 3.71 2.24
C LYS A 354 19.49 4.01 2.27
N HIS A 355 20.17 3.84 1.13
CA HIS A 355 21.59 4.08 1.07
C HIS A 355 21.94 5.56 0.92
N ARG A 356 21.20 6.29 0.09
CA ARG A 356 21.56 7.65 -0.28
C ARG A 356 21.06 8.66 0.74
N TYR A 357 19.83 8.50 1.19
CA TYR A 357 19.15 9.44 2.08
C TYR A 357 18.84 8.84 3.45
N GLY A 358 18.84 7.50 3.55
CA GLY A 358 18.21 6.86 4.71
C GLY A 358 16.69 6.86 4.53
N ILE A 359 15.97 6.67 5.63
CA ILE A 359 14.52 6.76 5.65
C ILE A 359 14.19 8.01 6.44
N ALA A 360 13.49 8.93 5.80
CA ALA A 360 13.10 10.20 6.39
C ALA A 360 12.01 9.96 7.43
N ASP A 361 12.21 10.48 8.63
CA ASP A 361 11.29 10.43 9.78
C ASP A 361 10.63 11.78 10.05
N SER A 362 10.92 12.79 9.22
CA SER A 362 10.45 14.16 9.37
C SER A 362 10.39 14.87 8.01
N LEU A 363 9.52 15.88 7.91
CA LEU A 363 9.43 16.81 6.78
C LEU A 363 9.77 18.25 7.22
N PRO A 364 10.46 19.04 6.39
CA PRO A 364 11.06 18.65 5.13
C PRO A 364 12.23 17.71 5.42
N PRO A 365 12.51 16.75 4.54
CA PRO A 365 13.37 15.68 4.95
C PRO A 365 14.83 16.10 5.03
N SER A 366 15.55 15.49 5.97
CA SER A 366 16.98 15.72 6.14
C SER A 366 17.76 15.39 4.86
N GLY A 367 18.80 16.17 4.56
CA GLY A 367 19.66 15.96 3.37
C GLY A 367 20.47 14.66 3.45
N GLU A 368 21.28 14.38 2.41
CA GLU A 368 22.11 13.17 2.38
C GLU A 368 22.92 13.01 3.68
N PRO A 369 22.73 11.93 4.46
CA PRO A 369 23.51 11.70 5.67
C PRO A 369 25.00 11.64 5.33
N GLU A 370 25.85 12.15 6.21
CA GLU A 370 27.30 12.11 6.02
C GLU A 370 27.79 10.66 6.01
N ARG A 371 27.94 10.09 4.82
CA ARG A 371 28.56 8.77 4.62
C ARG A 371 29.98 8.94 4.12
N THR A 372 30.87 8.08 4.59
CA THR A 372 32.23 8.07 4.07
C THR A 372 32.23 7.57 2.63
N ASP A 373 33.15 8.08 1.81
CA ASP A 373 33.35 7.61 0.43
C ASP A 373 33.55 6.08 0.35
N ALA A 374 34.13 5.49 1.40
CA ALA A 374 34.34 4.04 1.50
C ALA A 374 33.03 3.26 1.68
N GLU A 375 32.10 3.76 2.49
CA GLU A 375 30.78 3.15 2.67
C GLU A 375 29.97 3.20 1.38
N ARG A 376 29.96 4.37 0.73
CA ARG A 376 29.31 4.56 -0.58
C ARG A 376 29.85 3.58 -1.60
N LEU A 377 31.17 3.48 -1.72
CA LEU A 377 31.81 2.59 -2.67
C LEU A 377 31.51 1.11 -2.41
N ARG A 378 31.45 0.68 -1.13
CA ARG A 378 31.07 -0.70 -0.78
C ARG A 378 29.64 -1.03 -1.18
N PHE A 379 28.71 -0.09 -1.01
CA PHE A 379 27.33 -0.28 -1.44
C PHE A 379 27.19 -0.31 -2.96
N TYR A 380 27.78 0.66 -3.67
CA TYR A 380 27.72 0.72 -5.13
C TYR A 380 28.35 -0.53 -5.77
N THR A 381 29.29 -1.20 -5.10
CA THR A 381 29.94 -2.42 -5.60
C THR A 381 29.30 -3.74 -5.14
N LYS A 382 28.24 -3.71 -4.31
CA LYS A 382 27.62 -4.86 -3.63
C LYS A 382 27.19 -5.97 -4.58
N ASN A 383 26.49 -5.65 -5.66
CA ASN A 383 25.98 -6.59 -6.66
C ASN A 383 26.24 -6.04 -8.09
N ARG A 384 25.91 -6.83 -9.12
CA ARG A 384 26.18 -6.44 -10.50
C ARG A 384 25.36 -5.24 -10.92
N ASP A 385 24.10 -5.20 -10.52
CA ASP A 385 23.13 -4.18 -10.94
C ASP A 385 23.47 -2.81 -10.34
N ASN A 386 23.87 -2.75 -9.07
CA ASN A 386 24.42 -1.55 -8.44
C ASN A 386 25.67 -1.06 -9.18
N ARG A 387 26.57 -1.94 -9.61
CA ARG A 387 27.78 -1.53 -10.34
C ARG A 387 27.46 -0.91 -11.70
N GLU A 388 26.39 -1.35 -12.33
CA GLU A 388 25.91 -0.78 -13.60
C GLU A 388 25.20 0.56 -13.36
N ARG A 389 24.33 0.64 -12.35
CA ARG A 389 23.58 1.84 -11.97
C ARG A 389 24.47 3.00 -11.52
N TYR A 390 25.49 2.70 -10.71
CA TYR A 390 26.38 3.71 -10.10
C TYR A 390 27.76 3.77 -10.77
N ALA A 391 27.85 3.43 -12.06
CA ALA A 391 29.13 3.30 -12.75
C ALA A 391 29.96 4.60 -12.69
N ASP A 392 29.30 5.75 -12.85
CA ASP A 392 29.93 7.07 -12.83
C ASP A 392 30.40 7.44 -11.41
N GLU A 393 29.57 7.24 -10.39
CA GLU A 393 29.93 7.50 -8.99
C GLU A 393 31.05 6.59 -8.51
N ILE A 394 31.05 5.32 -8.93
CA ILE A 394 32.15 4.39 -8.64
C ILE A 394 33.44 4.89 -9.28
N ALA A 395 33.40 5.34 -10.54
CA ALA A 395 34.57 5.88 -11.22
C ALA A 395 35.12 7.10 -10.46
N ASP A 396 34.26 8.04 -10.10
CA ASP A 396 34.63 9.22 -9.32
C ASP A 396 35.22 8.85 -7.96
N LEU A 397 34.59 7.94 -7.21
CA LEU A 397 35.08 7.52 -5.89
C LEU A 397 36.44 6.82 -5.96
N ARG A 398 36.66 6.00 -6.98
CA ARG A 398 37.95 5.31 -7.19
C ARG A 398 39.10 6.30 -7.41
N GLU A 399 38.84 7.42 -8.07
CA GLU A 399 39.86 8.43 -8.35
C GLU A 399 40.23 9.30 -7.14
N ARG A 400 39.39 9.32 -6.09
CA ARG A 400 39.60 10.18 -4.93
C ARG A 400 40.73 9.73 -4.01
N SER A 401 41.04 8.43 -3.94
CA SER A 401 42.18 7.92 -3.16
C SER A 401 42.59 6.49 -3.53
N GLU A 402 43.86 6.16 -3.31
CA GLU A 402 44.39 4.78 -3.47
C GLU A 402 43.66 3.77 -2.56
N ASP A 403 43.23 4.20 -1.37
CA ASP A 403 42.48 3.36 -0.45
C ASP A 403 41.10 2.98 -1.01
N LEU A 404 40.40 3.92 -1.66
CA LEU A 404 39.13 3.66 -2.32
C LEU A 404 39.30 2.76 -3.54
N GLU A 405 40.32 2.98 -4.37
CA GLU A 405 40.64 2.10 -5.49
C GLU A 405 40.89 0.66 -5.00
N ARG A 406 41.63 0.49 -3.90
CA ARG A 406 41.85 -0.83 -3.26
C ARG A 406 40.55 -1.45 -2.74
N ILE A 407 39.68 -0.67 -2.09
CA ILE A 407 38.36 -1.14 -1.61
C ILE A 407 37.51 -1.64 -2.78
N TYR A 408 37.50 -0.91 -3.90
CA TYR A 408 36.78 -1.31 -5.11
C TYR A 408 37.23 -2.70 -5.58
N HIS A 409 38.54 -2.89 -5.79
CA HIS A 409 39.08 -4.17 -6.27
C HIS A 409 38.84 -5.31 -5.28
N GLU A 410 38.89 -5.03 -3.97
CA GLU A 410 38.54 -5.98 -2.92
C GLU A 410 37.07 -6.43 -3.03
N GLN A 411 36.12 -5.50 -3.14
CA GLN A 411 34.68 -5.83 -3.21
C GLN A 411 34.34 -6.63 -4.45
N VAL A 412 34.78 -6.14 -5.60
CA VAL A 412 34.54 -6.76 -6.91
C VAL A 412 35.19 -8.14 -6.99
N GLY A 413 36.42 -8.26 -6.47
CA GLY A 413 37.13 -9.53 -6.37
C GLY A 413 36.44 -10.55 -5.46
N LYS A 414 35.92 -10.14 -4.29
CA LYS A 414 35.13 -10.99 -3.39
C LYS A 414 33.90 -11.57 -4.08
N ALA A 415 33.15 -10.73 -4.81
CA ALA A 415 31.97 -11.18 -5.55
C ALA A 415 32.33 -12.26 -6.58
N ARG A 416 33.39 -12.04 -7.36
CA ARG A 416 33.89 -13.00 -8.35
C ARG A 416 34.39 -14.29 -7.70
N ALA A 417 35.11 -14.21 -6.58
CA ALA A 417 35.64 -15.35 -5.86
C ALA A 417 34.56 -16.37 -5.45
N ARG A 418 33.38 -15.90 -5.00
CA ARG A 418 32.24 -16.78 -4.68
C ARG A 418 31.80 -17.63 -5.87
N SER A 419 31.81 -17.06 -7.07
CA SER A 419 31.45 -17.79 -8.30
C SER A 419 32.54 -18.77 -8.73
N LEU A 420 33.81 -18.39 -8.58
CA LEU A 420 34.96 -19.23 -8.90
C LEU A 420 35.08 -20.45 -7.98
N GLY A 421 34.85 -20.27 -6.67
CA GLY A 421 34.91 -21.39 -5.71
C GLY A 421 33.93 -22.52 -6.06
N ARG A 422 32.73 -22.20 -6.57
CA ARG A 422 31.77 -23.20 -7.05
C ARG A 422 32.30 -23.95 -8.28
N GLN A 423 32.87 -23.23 -9.24
CA GLN A 423 33.44 -23.82 -10.46
C GLN A 423 34.66 -24.70 -10.16
N PHE A 424 35.55 -24.25 -9.27
CA PHE A 424 36.74 -25.00 -8.90
C PHE A 424 36.40 -26.32 -8.21
N ARG A 425 35.38 -26.31 -7.34
CA ARG A 425 34.86 -27.53 -6.71
C ARG A 425 34.28 -28.49 -7.75
N GLU A 426 33.50 -27.98 -8.70
CA GLU A 426 32.92 -28.79 -9.78
C GLU A 426 34.01 -29.44 -10.65
N TYR A 427 35.08 -28.70 -10.92
CA TYR A 427 36.21 -29.19 -11.71
C TYR A 427 37.18 -30.08 -10.91
N GLY A 428 37.01 -30.18 -9.59
CA GLY A 428 37.86 -30.99 -8.72
C GLY A 428 39.29 -30.46 -8.62
N LEU A 429 39.47 -29.14 -8.56
CA LEU A 429 40.79 -28.54 -8.34
C LEU A 429 41.29 -28.82 -6.92
N ASP A 430 42.61 -28.97 -6.79
CA ASP A 430 43.33 -28.93 -5.51
C ASP A 430 43.46 -27.47 -5.00
N GLU A 431 44.02 -27.29 -3.80
CA GLU A 431 44.27 -25.98 -3.17
C GLU A 431 44.96 -24.99 -4.13
N ALA A 432 44.45 -23.76 -4.20
CA ALA A 432 44.96 -22.73 -5.10
C ALA A 432 44.79 -21.31 -4.53
N HIS A 433 45.76 -20.44 -4.84
CA HIS A 433 45.66 -19.00 -4.63
C HIS A 433 45.38 -18.32 -5.97
N VAL A 434 44.34 -17.49 -6.01
CA VAL A 434 43.86 -16.81 -7.24
C VAL A 434 43.80 -15.31 -7.01
N ALA A 435 44.52 -14.56 -7.85
CA ALA A 435 44.45 -13.10 -7.86
C ALA A 435 43.38 -12.63 -8.85
N ILE A 436 42.45 -11.82 -8.36
CA ILE A 436 41.34 -11.25 -9.11
C ILE A 436 41.51 -9.73 -9.15
N TYR A 437 41.57 -9.17 -10.35
CA TYR A 437 41.68 -7.73 -10.57
C TYR A 437 40.62 -7.32 -11.61
N ASP A 438 39.75 -6.39 -11.22
CA ASP A 438 38.69 -5.87 -12.09
C ASP A 438 37.78 -6.98 -12.69
N GLU A 439 37.28 -7.87 -11.82
CA GLU A 439 36.51 -9.09 -12.16
C GLU A 439 37.25 -10.16 -12.97
N GLN A 440 38.48 -9.91 -13.40
CA GLN A 440 39.30 -10.84 -14.17
C GLN A 440 40.26 -11.60 -13.26
N VAL A 441 40.44 -12.90 -13.54
CA VAL A 441 41.55 -13.65 -12.94
C VAL A 441 42.83 -13.25 -13.66
N VAL A 442 43.74 -12.59 -12.94
CA VAL A 442 45.00 -12.09 -13.50
C VAL A 442 46.18 -13.01 -13.22
N ALA A 443 46.12 -13.81 -12.16
CA ALA A 443 47.14 -14.81 -11.83
C ALA A 443 46.58 -15.93 -10.94
N THR A 444 47.22 -17.10 -10.98
CA THR A 444 46.95 -18.25 -10.11
C THR A 444 48.27 -18.90 -9.70
N ALA A 445 48.39 -19.37 -8.45
CA ALA A 445 49.58 -20.04 -7.96
C ALA A 445 49.25 -21.06 -6.86
N PRO A 446 50.12 -22.06 -6.61
CA PRO A 446 49.90 -23.06 -5.56
C PRO A 446 50.14 -22.52 -4.15
N THR A 447 50.87 -21.40 -3.99
CA THR A 447 51.12 -20.77 -2.69
C THR A 447 50.92 -19.25 -2.76
N ALA A 448 50.67 -18.62 -1.62
CA ALA A 448 50.55 -17.15 -1.52
C ALA A 448 51.85 -16.43 -1.91
N ASP A 449 53.02 -17.00 -1.58
CA ASP A 449 54.32 -16.42 -1.92
C ASP A 449 54.57 -16.45 -3.43
N ASP A 450 54.29 -17.58 -4.09
CA ASP A 450 54.41 -17.72 -5.55
C ASP A 450 53.45 -16.75 -6.28
N LEU A 451 52.25 -16.55 -5.72
CA LEU A 451 51.29 -15.59 -6.27
C LEU A 451 51.84 -14.15 -6.13
N ARG A 452 52.43 -13.82 -4.99
CA ARG A 452 52.99 -12.49 -4.74
C ARG A 452 54.13 -12.16 -5.70
N GLU A 453 55.06 -13.09 -5.93
CA GLU A 453 56.14 -12.92 -6.92
C GLU A 453 55.58 -12.67 -8.32
N THR A 454 54.52 -13.41 -8.69
CA THR A 454 53.84 -13.22 -9.97
C THR A 454 53.22 -11.82 -10.07
N LEU A 455 52.53 -11.36 -9.03
CA LEU A 455 51.91 -10.03 -9.00
C LEU A 455 52.94 -8.90 -9.07
N GLU A 456 54.08 -9.03 -8.38
CA GLU A 456 55.19 -8.07 -8.45
C GLU A 456 55.75 -7.92 -9.88
N ALA A 457 55.66 -8.97 -10.71
CA ALA A 457 56.15 -8.96 -12.09
C ALA A 457 55.15 -8.39 -13.11
N ILE A 458 53.84 -8.49 -12.85
CA ILE A 458 52.80 -8.17 -13.85
C ILE A 458 51.98 -6.92 -13.51
N MET A 459 51.87 -6.54 -12.23
CA MET A 459 51.07 -5.40 -11.82
C MET A 459 51.82 -4.08 -12.03
N PRO A 460 51.11 -2.97 -12.33
CA PRO A 460 51.71 -1.64 -12.36
C PRO A 460 52.37 -1.26 -11.03
N ASP A 461 53.38 -0.39 -11.09
CA ASP A 461 54.07 0.14 -9.91
C ASP A 461 53.06 0.70 -8.88
N GLY A 462 53.19 0.28 -7.62
CA GLY A 462 52.29 0.67 -6.53
C GLY A 462 50.95 -0.09 -6.47
N LYS A 463 50.64 -0.94 -7.46
CA LYS A 463 49.36 -1.67 -7.54
C LYS A 463 49.44 -3.17 -7.22
N VAL A 464 50.60 -3.64 -6.75
CA VAL A 464 50.83 -5.07 -6.44
C VAL A 464 49.81 -5.64 -5.45
N ASP A 465 49.39 -4.85 -4.46
CA ASP A 465 48.44 -5.28 -3.43
C ASP A 465 46.96 -4.91 -3.77
N HIS A 466 46.67 -4.46 -5.00
CA HIS A 466 45.30 -4.13 -5.43
C HIS A 466 44.44 -5.34 -5.81
N PRO A 467 44.96 -6.41 -6.45
CA PRO A 467 44.16 -7.59 -6.74
C PRO A 467 43.66 -8.25 -5.46
N TYR A 468 42.39 -8.65 -5.45
CA TYR A 468 41.83 -9.48 -4.40
C TYR A 468 42.40 -10.90 -4.51
N VAL A 469 43.03 -11.39 -3.45
CA VAL A 469 43.55 -12.75 -3.38
C VAL A 469 42.51 -13.67 -2.75
N TYR A 470 41.98 -14.58 -3.55
CA TYR A 470 41.11 -15.66 -3.11
C TYR A 470 41.95 -16.92 -2.84
N HIS A 471 41.84 -17.45 -1.62
CA HIS A 471 42.36 -18.77 -1.28
C HIS A 471 41.25 -19.80 -1.40
N TYR A 472 41.42 -20.72 -2.34
CA TYR A 472 40.54 -21.87 -2.51
C TYR A 472 41.16 -23.08 -1.82
N ASP A 473 40.41 -23.63 -0.87
CA ASP A 473 40.71 -24.87 -0.16
C ASP A 473 39.47 -25.79 -0.31
N PRO A 474 39.57 -26.91 -1.06
CA PRO A 474 38.44 -27.69 -1.59
C PRO A 474 37.40 -28.22 -0.58
#